data_AF-A0A450ZGV4-F1
#
_entry.id   AF-A0A450ZGV4-F1
#
_cell.length_a   1.000
_cell.length_b   1.000
_cell.length_c   1.000
_cell.angle_alpha   90.00
_cell.angle_beta   90.00
_cell.angle_gamma   90.00
#
_symmetry.space_group_name_H-M   'P 1'
#
loop_
_entity.id
_entity.type
_entity.pdbx_description
1 polymer ?
#
loop_
_entity_poly.entity_id
_entity_poly.type
_entity_poly.pdbx_seq_one_letter_code
_entity_poly.pdbx_strand_id
1 'polypeptide(L)'
;MLALRAKTDRGLFFGHAPVFPGFLFFRYVNKRIIYTDEPMDGVKPIPDFLPSPHALVLREDNVKVTLQSSRSSLEFFKGEATAHNTHYQRVIRRRLDDYATRRLRRVTPPS
;
A
#
# COMPACT_ATOMS: atom_id res chain seq x y z
N MET A 1 -22.89 60.40 -10.38
CA MET A 1 -22.98 60.54 -11.85
C MET A 1 -22.83 59.18 -12.47
N LEU A 2 -23.87 58.75 -13.19
CA LEU A 2 -24.05 57.45 -13.82
C LEU A 2 -23.60 57.51 -15.30
N ALA A 3 -23.23 56.34 -15.82
CA ALA A 3 -23.20 55.93 -17.22
C ALA A 3 -22.08 56.44 -18.15
N LEU A 4 -21.32 55.48 -18.71
CA LEU A 4 -21.09 55.26 -20.14
C LEU A 4 -20.37 53.89 -20.29
N ARG A 5 -21.05 52.88 -20.87
CA ARG A 5 -20.94 52.43 -22.29
C ARG A 5 -19.95 51.26 -22.42
N ALA A 6 -20.40 50.01 -22.33
CA ALA A 6 -21.03 49.17 -23.37
C ALA A 6 -20.05 48.49 -24.36
N LYS A 7 -19.96 47.16 -24.20
CA LYS A 7 -19.97 46.08 -25.21
C LYS A 7 -18.98 46.16 -26.37
N THR A 8 -18.09 45.16 -26.46
CA THR A 8 -17.62 44.66 -27.76
C THR A 8 -17.37 43.16 -27.66
N ASP A 9 -18.20 42.41 -28.39
CA ASP A 9 -18.06 40.99 -28.69
C ASP A 9 -16.69 40.68 -29.29
N ARG A 10 -16.17 39.48 -29.00
CA ARG A 10 -15.49 38.55 -29.94
C ARG A 10 -14.56 37.62 -29.16
N GLY A 11 -14.68 36.33 -29.43
CA GLY A 11 -13.66 35.36 -29.04
C GLY A 11 -14.17 34.17 -28.24
N LEU A 12 -15.16 33.47 -28.80
CA LEU A 12 -15.38 32.05 -28.55
C LEU A 12 -14.10 31.31 -28.97
N PHE A 13 -13.10 31.26 -28.09
CA PHE A 13 -11.93 30.41 -28.29
C PHE A 13 -12.26 29.01 -27.77
N PHE A 14 -12.77 28.20 -28.70
CA PHE A 14 -12.64 26.75 -28.68
C PHE A 14 -11.14 26.41 -28.66
N GLY A 15 -10.55 26.37 -27.47
CA GLY A 15 -9.28 25.72 -27.24
C GLY A 15 -9.52 24.21 -27.19
N HIS A 16 -9.26 23.54 -28.31
CA HIS A 16 -9.17 22.09 -28.39
C HIS A 16 -8.37 21.53 -27.20
N ALA A 17 -9.03 20.74 -26.35
CA ALA A 17 -8.31 19.90 -25.40
C ALA A 17 -7.49 18.87 -26.21
N PRO A 18 -6.16 18.76 -25.98
CA PRO A 18 -5.38 17.73 -26.64
C PRO A 18 -5.87 16.37 -26.16
N VAL A 19 -6.45 15.60 -27.09
CA VAL A 19 -6.73 14.18 -26.93
C VAL A 19 -5.37 13.50 -26.82
N PHE A 20 -4.91 13.19 -25.60
CA PHE A 20 -3.78 12.30 -25.39
C PHE A 20 -4.16 10.91 -25.93
N PRO A 21 -3.55 10.42 -27.02
CA PRO A 21 -3.83 9.08 -27.50
C PRO A 21 -2.89 8.13 -26.76
N GLY A 22 -3.44 7.23 -25.94
CA GLY A 22 -2.64 6.15 -25.36
C GLY A 22 -2.88 5.83 -23.90
N PHE A 23 -4.11 5.93 -23.40
CA PHE A 23 -4.52 5.11 -22.26
C PHE A 23 -5.33 3.94 -22.81
N LEU A 24 -4.67 2.80 -23.02
CA LEU A 24 -5.35 1.53 -23.21
C LEU A 24 -6.15 1.25 -21.93
N PHE A 25 -7.41 1.67 -21.91
CA PHE A 25 -8.35 1.29 -20.87
C PHE A 25 -8.67 -0.19 -21.07
N PHE A 26 -7.91 -1.07 -20.44
CA PHE A 26 -8.21 -2.50 -20.43
C PHE A 26 -9.53 -2.70 -19.68
N ARG A 27 -10.63 -2.79 -20.44
CA ARG A 27 -11.93 -3.19 -19.93
C ARG A 27 -11.82 -4.65 -19.48
N TYR A 28 -11.64 -4.87 -18.18
CA TYR A 28 -11.69 -6.20 -17.59
C TYR A 28 -13.10 -6.79 -17.77
N VAL A 29 -13.22 -7.83 -18.60
CA VAL A 29 -14.48 -8.55 -18.78
C VAL A 29 -14.64 -9.52 -17.61
N ASN A 30 -15.52 -9.18 -16.66
CA ASN A 30 -15.94 -10.08 -15.59
C ASN A 30 -16.93 -11.12 -16.15
N LYS A 31 -16.41 -12.19 -16.79
CA LYS A 31 -17.24 -13.37 -17.07
C LYS A 31 -17.43 -14.12 -15.76
N ARG A 32 -18.67 -14.17 -15.25
CA ARG A 32 -19.02 -15.05 -14.13
C ARG A 32 -18.82 -16.50 -14.56
N ILE A 33 -17.89 -17.18 -13.90
CA ILE A 33 -17.71 -18.63 -14.05
C ILE A 33 -18.91 -19.26 -13.35
N ILE A 34 -19.81 -19.88 -14.12
CA ILE A 34 -20.96 -20.60 -13.59
C ILE A 34 -20.49 -22.05 -13.44
N TYR A 35 -20.25 -22.45 -12.21
CA TYR A 35 -19.99 -23.85 -11.89
C TYR A 35 -21.32 -24.59 -11.96
N THR A 36 -21.38 -25.64 -12.77
CA THR A 36 -22.45 -26.62 -12.73
C THR A 36 -22.13 -27.63 -11.63
N ASP A 37 -23.13 -27.96 -10.81
CA ASP A 37 -23.04 -28.98 -9.74
C ASP A 37 -22.96 -30.38 -10.37
N GLU A 38 -21.82 -30.68 -11.00
CA GLU A 38 -21.50 -32.02 -11.48
C GLU A 38 -21.31 -32.95 -10.28
N PRO A 39 -21.78 -34.21 -10.34
CA PRO A 39 -21.65 -35.14 -9.23
C PRO A 39 -20.15 -35.44 -9.02
N MET A 40 -19.56 -34.80 -8.02
CA MET A 40 -18.19 -35.08 -7.63
C MET A 40 -18.15 -36.40 -6.86
N ASP A 41 -17.73 -37.47 -7.54
CA ASP A 41 -17.55 -38.76 -6.89
C ASP A 41 -16.24 -38.79 -6.07
N GLY A 42 -16.28 -39.31 -4.85
CA GLY A 42 -15.10 -39.51 -4.00
C GLY A 42 -14.61 -38.32 -3.16
N VAL A 43 -15.33 -37.20 -3.06
CA VAL A 43 -14.90 -36.07 -2.21
C VAL A 43 -15.20 -36.34 -0.75
N LYS A 44 -14.17 -36.38 0.10
CA LYS A 44 -14.34 -36.41 1.56
C LYS A 44 -14.51 -34.96 2.05
N PRO A 45 -15.61 -34.60 2.73
CA PRO A 45 -15.77 -33.27 3.30
C PRO A 45 -14.71 -33.05 4.36
N ILE A 46 -13.83 -32.08 4.12
CA ILE A 46 -12.83 -31.62 5.06
C ILE A 46 -13.50 -30.56 5.95
N PRO A 47 -13.44 -30.67 7.28
CA PRO A 47 -13.95 -29.61 8.16
C PRO A 47 -13.15 -28.33 7.93
N ASP A 48 -13.83 -27.18 7.93
CA ASP A 48 -13.21 -25.88 7.69
C ASP A 48 -12.11 -25.63 8.74
N PHE A 49 -10.85 -25.73 8.29
CA PHE A 49 -9.68 -25.56 9.14
C PHE A 49 -9.22 -24.11 9.20
N LEU A 50 -9.89 -23.20 8.49
CA LEU A 50 -9.51 -21.81 8.52
C LEU A 50 -9.98 -21.20 9.84
N PRO A 51 -9.07 -20.61 10.63
CA PRO A 51 -9.46 -19.69 11.70
C PRO A 51 -10.37 -18.63 11.10
N SER A 52 -11.34 -18.15 11.87
CA SER A 52 -12.19 -17.04 11.42
C SER A 52 -11.32 -15.89 10.90
N PRO A 53 -11.76 -15.13 9.88
CA PRO A 53 -10.94 -14.08 9.26
C PRO A 53 -10.33 -13.08 10.25
N HIS A 54 -10.97 -12.88 11.41
CA HIS A 54 -10.47 -12.06 12.51
C HIS A 54 -9.28 -12.68 13.29
N ALA A 55 -9.22 -14.00 13.38
CA ALA A 55 -8.12 -14.76 13.99
C ALA A 55 -6.96 -15.01 13.01
N LEU A 56 -7.18 -14.83 11.71
CA LEU A 56 -6.14 -14.91 10.68
C LEU A 56 -5.25 -13.65 10.63
N VAL A 57 -5.65 -12.57 11.30
CA VAL A 57 -4.87 -11.34 11.36
C VAL A 57 -3.79 -11.51 12.43
N LEU A 58 -2.55 -11.75 11.99
CA LEU A 58 -1.35 -11.58 12.82
C LEU A 58 -1.30 -10.12 13.30
N ARG A 59 -1.88 -9.85 14.46
CA ARG A 59 -1.83 -8.54 15.12
C ARG A 59 -0.50 -8.45 15.85
N GLU A 60 0.41 -7.66 15.31
CA GLU A 60 1.65 -7.29 15.99
C GLU A 60 1.34 -6.20 17.03
N ASP A 61 1.72 -6.42 18.29
CA ASP A 61 1.62 -5.44 19.38
C ASP A 61 2.61 -4.28 19.13
N ASN A 62 2.16 -3.27 18.39
CA ASN A 62 2.97 -2.14 17.98
C ASN A 62 2.81 -0.96 18.96
N VAL A 63 3.92 -0.48 19.54
CA VAL A 63 3.96 0.76 20.32
C VAL A 63 4.57 1.88 19.46
N LYS A 64 3.86 3.02 19.34
CA LYS A 64 4.36 4.18 18.59
C LYS A 64 5.30 5.00 19.47
N VAL A 65 6.55 5.14 19.03
CA VAL A 65 7.54 6.03 19.64
C VAL A 65 7.93 7.12 18.64
N THR A 66 8.00 8.37 19.12
CA THR A 66 8.49 9.50 18.33
C THR A 66 9.96 9.74 18.68
N LEU A 67 10.86 9.63 17.71
CA LEU A 67 12.29 9.91 17.88
C LEU A 67 12.73 10.97 16.88
N GLN A 68 13.62 11.87 17.31
CA GLN A 68 14.33 12.74 16.40
C GLN A 68 15.48 11.96 15.76
N SER A 69 15.62 12.08 14.44
CA SER A 69 16.69 11.44 13.67
C SER A 69 17.35 12.47 12.77
N SER A 70 18.62 12.24 12.43
CA SER A 70 19.35 13.10 11.51
C SER A 70 18.82 12.93 10.08
N ARG A 71 19.01 13.97 9.25
CA ARG A 71 18.63 13.92 7.83
C ARG A 71 19.40 12.82 7.09
N SER A 72 20.70 12.66 7.37
CA SER A 72 21.54 11.65 6.75
C SER A 72 21.06 10.24 7.06
N SER A 73 20.66 9.96 8.30
CA SER A 73 20.09 8.66 8.68
C SER A 73 18.80 8.36 7.93
N LEU A 74 17.91 9.35 7.77
CA LEU A 74 16.67 9.15 7.02
C LEU A 74 16.92 8.86 5.53
N GLU A 75 17.85 9.58 4.89
CA GLU A 75 18.20 9.32 3.48
C GLU A 75 18.81 7.93 3.28
N PHE A 76 19.67 7.48 4.22
CA PHE A 76 20.18 6.11 4.21
C PHE A 76 19.05 5.06 4.21
N PHE A 77 18.07 5.20 5.12
CA PHE A 77 16.96 4.24 5.20
C PHE A 77 16.02 4.29 4.00
N LYS A 78 15.85 5.46 3.36
CA LYS A 78 15.10 5.57 2.11
C LYS A 78 15.80 4.79 0.99
N GLY A 79 17.12 4.92 0.88
CA GLY A 79 17.92 4.18 -0.11
C GLY A 79 17.77 2.66 0.05
N GLU A 80 17.95 2.14 1.27
CA GLU A 80 17.73 0.71 1.55
C GLU A 80 16.29 0.27 1.23
N ALA A 81 15.30 1.08 1.60
CA ALA A 81 13.90 0.76 1.37
C ALA A 81 13.57 0.62 -0.12
N THR A 82 14.13 1.51 -0.96
CA THR A 82 13.98 1.42 -2.42
C THR A 82 14.64 0.17 -3.00
N ALA A 83 15.83 -0.21 -2.50
CA ALA A 83 16.52 -1.42 -2.95
C ALA A 83 15.76 -2.70 -2.61
N HIS A 84 15.06 -2.73 -1.47
CA HIS A 84 14.28 -3.87 -0.99
C HIS A 84 12.78 -3.80 -1.31
N ASN A 85 12.35 -2.84 -2.14
CA ASN A 85 10.94 -2.59 -2.49
C ASN A 85 10.01 -2.59 -1.26
N THR A 86 10.39 -1.85 -0.23
CA THR A 86 9.65 -1.76 1.03
C THR A 86 9.52 -0.33 1.52
N HIS A 87 8.77 -0.11 2.60
CA HIS A 87 8.66 1.21 3.20
C HIS A 87 9.79 1.46 4.19
N TYR A 88 10.41 2.64 4.15
CA TYR A 88 11.52 2.99 5.04
C TYR A 88 11.23 2.82 6.55
N GLN A 89 9.99 2.97 7.05
CA GLN A 89 9.76 2.71 8.47
C GLN A 89 9.91 1.22 8.81
N ARG A 90 9.64 0.31 7.88
CA ARG A 90 9.84 -1.13 8.09
C ARG A 90 11.33 -1.44 8.25
N VAL A 91 12.17 -0.81 7.44
CA VAL A 91 13.64 -0.91 7.55
C VAL A 91 14.11 -0.42 8.93
N ILE A 92 13.62 0.75 9.37
CA ILE A 92 13.96 1.32 10.68
C ILE A 92 13.55 0.37 11.81
N ARG A 93 12.29 -0.10 11.81
CA ARG A 93 11.77 -1.03 12.83
C ARG A 93 12.64 -2.28 12.90
N ARG A 94 12.89 -2.92 11.76
CA ARG A 94 13.69 -4.14 11.71
C ARG A 94 15.09 -3.92 12.27
N ARG A 95 15.71 -2.78 11.95
CA ARG A 95 17.05 -2.47 12.45
C ARG A 95 17.09 -2.26 13.96
N LEU A 96 16.06 -1.61 14.52
CA LEU A 96 15.91 -1.42 15.96
C LEU A 96 15.68 -2.75 16.69
N ASP A 97 14.81 -3.60 16.14
CA ASP A 97 14.50 -4.93 16.70
C ASP A 97 15.76 -5.82 16.72
N ASP A 98 16.51 -5.84 15.62
CA ASP A 98 17.76 -6.60 15.51
C ASP A 98 18.81 -6.09 16.52
N TYR A 99 18.91 -4.76 16.71
CA TYR A 99 19.82 -4.17 17.69
C TYR A 99 19.44 -4.55 19.12
N ALA A 100 18.17 -4.40 19.48
CA ALA A 100 17.66 -4.75 20.81
C ALA A 100 17.86 -6.23 21.10
N THR A 101 17.51 -7.11 20.16
CA THR A 101 17.69 -8.57 20.28
C THR A 101 19.15 -8.94 20.51
N ARG A 102 20.07 -8.37 19.73
CA ARG A 102 21.51 -8.62 19.88
C ARG A 102 22.05 -8.12 21.22
N ARG A 103 21.52 -7.01 21.74
CA ARG A 103 21.93 -6.46 23.05
C ARG A 103 21.42 -7.32 24.19
N LEU A 104 20.16 -7.77 24.15
CA LEU A 104 19.55 -8.63 25.17
C LEU A 104 20.25 -9.98 25.27
N ARG A 105 20.59 -10.61 24.13
CA ARG A 105 21.33 -11.89 24.10
C ARG A 105 22.71 -11.83 24.76
N ARG A 106 23.31 -10.65 24.92
CA ARG A 106 24.60 -10.49 25.63
C ARG A 106 24.45 -10.38 27.14
N VAL A 107 23.25 -10.07 27.65
CA VAL A 107 23.03 -9.75 29.07
C VAL A 107 22.56 -10.98 29.86
N THR A 108 22.12 -12.04 29.20
CA THR A 108 21.68 -13.29 29.87
C THR A 108 22.78 -14.36 29.77
N PRO A 109 23.50 -14.69 30.85
CA PRO A 109 24.32 -15.90 30.89
C PRO A 109 23.40 -17.13 30.86
N PRO A 110 23.81 -18.25 30.25
CA PRO A 110 23.08 -19.50 30.39
C PRO A 110 23.11 -19.93 31.87
N SER A 111 21.93 -20.13 32.45
CA SER A 111 21.70 -20.79 33.73
C SER A 111 21.69 -22.31 33.54
#